data_AF-A0A9D2PI26-F1
#
_entry.id   AF-A0A9D2PI26-F1
#
_cell.length_a   1.000
_cell.length_b   1.000
_cell.length_c   1.000
_cell.angle_alpha   90.00
_cell.angle_beta   90.00
_cell.angle_gamma   90.00
#
_symmetry.space_group_name_H-M   'P 1'
#
loop_
_entity.id
_entity.type
_entity.pdbx_description
1 polymer ?
#
loop_
_entity_poly.entity_id
_entity_poly.type
_entity_poly.pdbx_seq_one_letter_code
_entity_poly.pdbx_strand_id
1 'polypeptide(L)'
;MKSVLVLSSSPRKNGNSDILCHQFMKGAQDAGHKTELISLYDKNTEFCRACYTCFETGRCVIKDDMESILDKMQQGEVENTKAMQEVYQAGYHV
;
A
#
# COMPACT_ATOMS: atom_id res chain seq x y z
N MET A 1 -1.76 -12.41 -17.71
CA MET A 1 -2.73 -11.95 -16.70
C MET A 1 -2.05 -11.98 -15.35
N LYS A 2 -1.85 -10.82 -14.71
CA LYS A 2 -1.23 -10.70 -13.37
C LYS A 2 -2.27 -10.30 -12.33
N SER A 3 -1.92 -10.42 -11.05
CA SER A 3 -2.67 -9.88 -9.91
C SER A 3 -1.93 -8.66 -9.37
N VAL A 4 -2.55 -7.49 -9.41
CA VAL A 4 -1.97 -6.20 -9.01
C VAL A 4 -2.65 -5.70 -7.74
N LEU A 5 -1.87 -5.46 -6.70
CA LEU A 5 -2.35 -4.84 -5.47
C LEU A 5 -1.98 -3.35 -5.47
N VAL A 6 -2.97 -2.46 -5.33
CA VAL A 6 -2.80 -1.02 -5.24
C VAL A 6 -2.96 -0.60 -3.77
N LEU A 7 -1.93 0.01 -3.19
CA LEU A 7 -1.97 0.51 -1.82
C LEU A 7 -2.05 2.04 -1.82
N SER A 8 -3.18 2.59 -1.35
CA SER A 8 -3.38 4.03 -1.20
C SER A 8 -3.06 4.44 0.24
N SER A 9 -1.99 5.21 0.45
CA SER A 9 -1.69 5.86 1.73
C SER A 9 -2.16 7.32 1.79
N SER A 10 -3.13 7.68 0.94
CA SER A 10 -3.70 9.03 0.99
C SER A 10 -4.43 9.26 2.31
N PRO A 11 -4.10 10.31 3.07
CA PRO A 11 -4.83 10.67 4.28
C PRO A 11 -6.16 11.35 3.97
N ARG A 12 -6.54 11.48 2.69
CA ARG A 12 -7.78 12.09 2.22
C ARG A 12 -8.47 11.16 1.21
N LYS A 13 -9.65 10.63 1.57
CA LYS A 13 -10.52 9.96 0.60
C LYS A 13 -10.83 10.90 -0.55
N ASN A 14 -10.76 10.41 -1.79
CA ASN A 14 -10.93 11.20 -3.01
C ASN A 14 -9.94 12.37 -3.15
N GLY A 15 -8.80 12.34 -2.44
CA GLY A 15 -7.70 13.28 -2.66
C GLY A 15 -6.92 12.93 -3.92
N ASN A 16 -6.00 13.80 -4.32
CA ASN A 16 -5.22 13.63 -5.56
C ASN A 16 -4.58 12.24 -5.68
N SER A 17 -3.85 11.79 -4.65
CA SER A 17 -3.20 10.47 -4.67
C SER A 17 -4.20 9.30 -4.70
N ASP A 18 -5.35 9.45 -4.04
CA ASP A 18 -6.39 8.40 -4.02
C ASP A 18 -7.03 8.26 -5.40
N ILE A 19 -7.34 9.39 -6.04
CA ILE A 19 -7.83 9.43 -7.43
C ILE A 19 -6.81 8.79 -8.37
N LEU A 20 -5.52 9.10 -8.23
CA LEU A 20 -4.46 8.50 -9.04
C LEU A 20 -4.38 6.98 -8.86
N CYS A 21 -4.50 6.46 -7.62
CA CYS A 21 -4.58 5.03 -7.35
C CYS A 21 -5.77 4.39 -8.08
N HIS A 22 -6.95 5.03 -8.07
CA HIS A 22 -8.12 4.54 -8.81
C HIS A 22 -7.92 4.55 -10.34
N GLN A 23 -7.30 5.59 -10.90
CA GLN A 23 -7.00 5.63 -12.34
C GLN A 23 -5.98 4.57 -12.75
N PHE A 24 -4.94 4.34 -11.92
CA PHE A 24 -3.99 3.26 -12.15
C PHE A 24 -4.66 1.88 -12.11
N MET A 25 -5.49 1.64 -11.10
CA MET A 25 -6.26 0.40 -10.96
C MET A 25 -7.13 0.15 -12.21
N LYS A 26 -7.79 1.20 -12.72
CA LYS A 26 -8.58 1.11 -13.96
C LYS A 26 -7.71 0.75 -15.16
N GLY A 27 -6.57 1.42 -15.37
CA GLY A 27 -5.67 1.11 -16.48
C GLY A 27 -5.13 -0.33 -16.45
N ALA A 28 -4.82 -0.85 -15.25
CA ALA A 28 -4.40 -2.24 -15.08
C ALA A 28 -5.54 -3.24 -15.36
N GLN A 29 -6.78 -2.91 -14.99
CA GLN A 29 -7.96 -3.71 -15.36
C GLN A 29 -8.18 -3.73 -16.87
N ASP A 30 -8.08 -2.57 -17.53
CA ASP A 30 -8.23 -2.43 -18.98
C ASP A 30 -7.15 -3.24 -19.75
N ALA A 31 -5.96 -3.40 -19.16
CA ALA A 31 -4.88 -4.25 -19.67
C ALA A 31 -5.08 -5.76 -19.39
N GLY A 32 -6.22 -6.17 -18.81
CA GLY A 32 -6.55 -7.56 -18.53
C GLY A 32 -5.83 -8.13 -17.29
N HIS A 33 -5.50 -7.28 -16.31
CA HIS A 33 -4.99 -7.71 -15.01
C HIS A 33 -6.09 -7.75 -13.96
N LYS A 34 -5.97 -8.66 -12.99
CA LYS A 34 -6.79 -8.64 -11.78
C LYS A 34 -6.25 -7.58 -10.85
N THR A 35 -7.10 -6.76 -10.26
CA THR A 35 -6.64 -5.68 -9.38
C THR A 35 -7.43 -5.66 -8.08
N GLU A 36 -6.76 -5.24 -7.01
CA GLU A 36 -7.36 -4.95 -5.71
C GLU A 36 -6.78 -3.63 -5.20
N LEU A 37 -7.60 -2.81 -4.54
CA LEU A 37 -7.14 -1.58 -3.90
C LEU A 37 -7.35 -1.68 -2.38
N ILE A 38 -6.30 -1.39 -1.62
CA ILE A 38 -6.35 -1.21 -0.16
C ILE A 38 -6.07 0.26 0.14
N SER A 39 -7.01 0.92 0.82
CA SER A 39 -6.78 2.25 1.38
C SER A 39 -6.33 2.12 2.83
N LEU A 40 -5.28 2.85 3.20
CA LEU A 40 -4.82 2.98 4.59
C LEU A 40 -5.62 4.02 5.38
N TYR A 41 -6.46 4.83 4.72
CA TYR A 41 -7.18 5.94 5.36
C TYR A 41 -7.98 5.50 6.60
N ASP A 42 -8.60 4.31 6.54
CA ASP A 42 -9.43 3.75 7.61
C ASP A 42 -8.81 2.50 8.25
N LYS A 43 -7.50 2.35 8.14
CA LYS A 43 -6.75 1.26 8.76
C LYS A 43 -6.07 1.77 10.03
N ASN A 44 -6.06 0.92 11.05
CA ASN A 44 -5.25 1.15 12.22
C ASN A 44 -3.86 0.55 11.97
N THR A 45 -2.87 1.42 11.77
CA THR A 45 -1.48 1.01 11.55
C THR A 45 -0.59 1.83 12.48
N GLU A 46 0.21 1.15 13.29
CA GLU A 46 1.21 1.80 14.12
C GLU A 46 2.56 1.92 13.40
N PHE A 47 3.39 2.83 13.89
CA PHE A 47 4.76 2.94 13.41
C PHE A 47 5.62 1.78 13.91
N CYS A 48 6.53 1.31 13.06
CA CYS A 48 7.55 0.35 13.44
C CYS A 48 8.39 0.89 14.61
N ARG A 49 8.56 0.05 15.64
CA ARG A 49 9.34 0.39 16.85
C ARG A 49 10.81 -0.01 16.77
N ALA A 50 11.27 -0.49 15.61
CA ALA A 50 12.63 -1.01 15.41
C ALA A 50 13.06 -2.04 16.50
N CYS A 51 12.14 -2.89 16.94
CA CYS A 51 12.42 -3.92 17.96
C CYS A 51 13.06 -5.19 17.39
N TYR A 52 13.08 -5.32 16.06
CA TYR A 52 13.67 -6.45 15.31
C TYR A 52 13.08 -7.84 15.57
N THR A 53 12.04 -8.02 16.40
CA THR A 53 11.43 -9.35 16.64
C THR A 53 10.97 -10.05 15.36
N CYS A 54 10.55 -9.30 14.35
CA CYS A 54 10.17 -9.85 13.05
C CYS A 54 11.33 -10.49 12.26
N PHE A 55 12.59 -10.15 12.56
CA PHE A 55 13.75 -10.76 11.90
C PHE A 55 13.89 -12.24 12.24
N GLU A 56 13.50 -12.62 13.46
CA GLU A 56 13.57 -14.00 13.93
C GLU A 56 12.24 -14.75 13.69
N THR A 57 11.11 -14.07 13.92
CA THR A 57 9.78 -14.70 13.94
C THR A 57 9.04 -14.62 12.60
N GLY A 58 9.48 -13.76 11.67
CA GLY A 58 8.77 -13.45 10.43
C GLY A 58 7.49 -12.64 10.60
N ARG A 59 7.09 -12.27 11.84
CA ARG A 59 5.86 -11.50 12.12
C ARG A 59 6.14 -10.34 13.05
N CYS A 60 5.39 -9.25 12.89
CA CYS A 60 5.47 -8.11 13.80
C CYS A 60 4.80 -8.45 15.14
N VAL A 61 5.34 -7.89 16.24
CA VAL A 61 4.71 -7.96 17.57
C VAL A 61 3.55 -6.97 17.73
N ILE A 62 3.52 -5.93 16.90
CA ILE A 62 2.40 -4.99 16.81
C ILE A 62 1.24 -5.71 16.12
N LYS A 63 0.07 -5.70 16.76
CA LYS A 63 -1.16 -6.31 16.25
C LYS A 63 -2.09 -5.24 15.73
N ASP A 64 -1.81 -4.83 14.51
CA ASP A 64 -2.53 -3.81 13.75
C ASP A 64 -2.88 -4.34 12.35
N ASP A 65 -3.44 -3.49 11.50
CA ASP A 65 -3.87 -3.91 10.16
C ASP A 65 -2.71 -4.23 9.21
N MET A 66 -1.45 -3.88 9.57
CA MET A 66 -0.28 -4.13 8.73
C MET A 66 -0.01 -5.61 8.54
N GLU A 67 -0.33 -6.47 9.51
CA GLU A 67 -0.15 -7.92 9.38
C GLU A 67 -0.93 -8.45 8.16
N SER A 68 -2.21 -8.08 8.03
CA SER A 68 -3.05 -8.51 6.90
C SER A 68 -2.62 -7.90 5.57
N ILE A 69 -2.13 -6.66 5.58
CA ILE A 69 -1.64 -5.96 4.39
C ILE A 69 -0.36 -6.62 3.89
N LEU A 70 0.57 -6.94 4.78
CA LEU A 70 1.82 -7.64 4.45
C LEU A 70 1.56 -9.05 3.91
N ASP A 71 0.61 -9.78 4.50
CA ASP A 71 0.21 -11.10 3.97
C ASP A 71 -0.30 -11.00 2.53
N LYS A 72 -1.11 -9.98 2.21
CA LYS A 72 -1.56 -9.72 0.82
C LYS A 72 -0.42 -9.29 -0.10
N MET A 73 0.51 -8.47 0.38
CA MET A 73 1.70 -8.07 -0.38
C MET A 73 2.62 -9.26 -0.70
N GLN A 74 2.71 -10.26 0.18
CA GLN A 74 3.47 -11.48 -0.09
C GLN A 74 2.78 -12.40 -1.10
N GLN A 75 1.44 -12.42 -1.13
CA GLN A 75 0.66 -13.26 -2.03
C GLN A 75 0.52 -12.68 -3.45
N GLY A 76 0.53 -11.34 -3.58
CA GLY A 76 0.48 -10.67 -4.87
C GLY A 76 1.86 -10.47 -5.50
N GLU A 77 1.97 -10.56 -6.82
CA GLU A 77 3.07 -9.91 -7.53
C GLU A 77 2.87 -8.39 -7.42
N VAL A 78 3.46 -7.77 -6.39
CA VAL A 78 3.41 -6.33 -6.20
C VAL A 78 4.31 -5.68 -7.26
N GLU A 79 3.74 -5.36 -8.43
CA GLU A 79 4.27 -4.26 -9.24
C GLU A 79 4.02 -2.98 -8.42
N ASN A 80 5.00 -2.66 -7.56
CA ASN A 80 5.11 -1.39 -6.87
C ASN A 80 5.08 -0.30 -7.94
N THR A 81 3.91 0.27 -8.20
CA THR A 81 3.85 1.54 -8.90
C THR A 81 4.47 2.55 -7.96
N LYS A 82 5.71 2.91 -8.28
CA LYS A 82 6.59 3.90 -7.64
C LYS A 82 6.01 5.32 -7.64
N ALA A 83 4.67 5.49 -7.62
CA ALA A 83 4.03 6.80 -7.68
C ALA A 83 3.98 7.51 -6.31
N MET A 84 3.91 6.77 -5.19
CA MET A 84 3.74 7.40 -3.87
C MET A 84 5.03 7.87 -3.20
N GLN A 85 6.19 7.31 -3.57
CA GLN A 85 7.47 7.79 -3.02
C GLN A 85 7.81 9.21 -3.50
N GLU A 86 7.43 9.58 -4.72
CA GLU A 86 7.72 10.91 -5.28
C GLU A 86 6.81 12.00 -4.67
N VAL A 87 5.54 11.69 -4.37
CA VAL A 87 4.62 12.64 -3.73
C VAL A 87 4.97 12.89 -2.25
N TYR A 88 5.48 11.86 -1.54
CA TYR A 88 5.88 12.02 -0.14
C TYR A 88 7.20 12.81 0.02
N GLN A 89 8.14 12.66 -0.93
CA GLN A 89 9.37 13.47 -0.99
C GLN A 89 9.10 14.93 -1.39
N ALA A 90 8.09 15.18 -2.25
CA ALA A 90 7.72 16.54 -2.67
C ALA A 90 6.99 17.36 -1.59
N GLY A 91 6.44 16.72 -0.55
CA GLY A 91 5.66 17.39 0.50
C GLY A 91 6.45 17.83 1.75
N TYR A 92 7.75 17.53 1.83
CA TYR A 92 8.62 17.84 2.99
C TYR A 92 9.58 19.02 2.75
N HIS A 93 9.25 19.90 1.81
CA HIS A 93 9.88 21.22 1.66
C HIS A 93 8.88 22.34 1.93
N VAL A 94 8.35 22.34 3.15
CA VAL A 94 7.96 23.55 3.88
C VAL A 94 8.76 23.60 5.17
#